data_AF-A0A4S8PRD1-F1
#
_entry.id   AF-A0A4S8PRD1-F1
#
_cell.length_a   1.000
_cell.length_b   1.000
_cell.length_c   1.000
_cell.angle_alpha   90.00
_cell.angle_beta   90.00
_cell.angle_gamma   90.00
#
_symmetry.space_group_name_H-M   'P 1'
#
loop_
_entity.id
_entity.type
_entity.pdbx_description
1 polymer ?
#
loop_
_entity_poly.entity_id
_entity_poly.type
_entity_poly.pdbx_seq_one_letter_code
_entity_poly.pdbx_strand_id
1 'polypeptide(L)'
;MSTEEVKAEAAPAGPEAPAEAEAVAEKPTRPKQRRMRDMALSMAVLLVPLGLFYWGWSWIADDRQVSVVDTAENRTTAVSLGLAVVEPDLSEDWKAISTDLAVEGESVTLRTGWYSPDGDGLQLVETNGPLTGVDPGLTGTGTPVEAAGITWASYALDSGEAWVAELNGVTVVLTAEPDGEDDLAELAEGVAAAA
;
A
#
# COMPACT_ATOMS: atom_id res chain seq x y z
N MET A 1 11.49 59.03 -65.25
CA MET A 1 10.45 58.10 -64.79
C MET A 1 9.30 58.96 -64.27
N SER A 2 8.54 59.64 -65.11
CA SER A 2 7.62 59.16 -66.18
C SER A 2 6.38 58.49 -65.61
N THR A 3 5.38 59.34 -65.33
CA THR A 3 3.97 59.35 -65.77
C THR A 3 3.16 58.06 -65.87
N GLU A 4 1.99 58.06 -65.22
CA GLU A 4 0.61 57.72 -65.71
C GLU A 4 -0.34 58.01 -64.52
N GLU A 5 -1.22 59.04 -64.47
CA GLU A 5 -2.48 59.27 -65.23
C GLU A 5 -3.30 57.97 -65.38
N VAL A 6 -4.55 57.83 -64.91
CA VAL A 6 -5.85 58.36 -65.40
C VAL A 6 -6.92 57.87 -64.37
N LYS A 7 -7.71 58.70 -63.69
CA LYS A 7 -9.03 59.31 -64.04
C LYS A 7 -10.21 58.32 -64.24
N ALA A 8 -11.36 58.74 -63.71
CA ALA A 8 -12.75 58.28 -63.89
C ALA A 8 -13.17 57.13 -62.92
N GLU A 9 -14.36 57.10 -62.31
CA GLU A 9 -15.63 57.70 -62.68
C GLU A 9 -16.57 57.79 -61.46
N ALA A 10 -17.51 58.73 -61.52
CA ALA A 10 -18.53 59.03 -60.55
C ALA A 10 -19.63 57.95 -60.45
N ALA A 11 -20.17 57.77 -59.23
CA ALA A 11 -21.59 57.72 -58.78
C ALA A 11 -22.67 57.04 -59.67
N PRO A 12 -23.83 56.54 -59.15
CA PRO A 12 -24.54 57.08 -57.97
C PRO A 12 -25.39 56.09 -57.11
N ALA A 13 -25.94 56.65 -56.01
CA ALA A 13 -27.27 56.47 -55.39
C ALA A 13 -27.99 55.11 -55.49
N GLY A 14 -28.59 54.50 -54.45
CA GLY A 14 -29.06 54.88 -53.10
C GLY A 14 -29.87 53.65 -52.60
N PRO A 15 -30.91 53.75 -51.73
CA PRO A 15 -31.19 54.67 -50.61
C PRO A 15 -31.48 53.88 -49.29
N GLU A 16 -32.03 54.59 -48.28
CA GLU A 16 -32.81 54.10 -47.12
C GLU A 16 -32.10 53.72 -45.81
N ALA A 17 -32.10 54.70 -44.90
CA ALA A 17 -32.22 54.50 -43.45
C ALA A 17 -33.70 54.22 -43.09
N PRO A 18 -34.09 54.10 -41.80
CA PRO A 18 -33.66 53.18 -40.74
C PRO A 18 -34.89 52.47 -40.11
N ALA A 19 -34.71 51.37 -39.37
CA ALA A 19 -35.74 50.90 -38.44
C ALA A 19 -35.11 50.22 -37.21
N GLU A 20 -35.23 50.90 -36.08
CA GLU A 20 -35.08 50.34 -34.74
C GLU A 20 -36.07 49.18 -34.54
N ALA A 21 -35.60 48.09 -33.96
CA ALA A 21 -36.42 47.18 -33.17
C ALA A 21 -35.52 46.43 -32.19
N GLU A 22 -35.39 46.97 -30.97
CA GLU A 22 -35.04 46.16 -29.82
C GLU A 22 -36.09 45.04 -29.66
N ALA A 23 -35.65 43.79 -29.74
CA ALA A 23 -36.46 42.63 -29.37
C ALA A 23 -35.65 41.76 -28.39
N VAL A 24 -35.86 42.07 -27.12
CA VAL A 24 -36.02 41.16 -25.97
C VAL A 24 -35.33 39.80 -26.03
N ALA A 25 -34.47 39.56 -25.04
CA ALA A 25 -33.90 38.28 -24.69
C ALA A 25 -34.95 37.17 -24.52
N GLU A 26 -34.69 36.01 -25.15
CA GLU A 26 -35.10 34.72 -24.59
C GLU A 26 -33.90 33.76 -24.62
N LYS A 27 -33.30 33.53 -23.44
CA LYS A 27 -32.42 32.38 -23.22
C LYS A 27 -33.25 31.11 -23.44
N PRO A 28 -32.90 30.22 -24.38
CA PRO A 28 -33.52 28.91 -24.40
C PRO A 28 -32.97 28.08 -23.22
N THR A 29 -33.60 28.15 -22.06
CA THR A 29 -33.46 27.12 -21.03
C THR A 29 -34.19 25.86 -21.49
N ARG A 30 -33.44 24.93 -22.10
CA ARG A 30 -33.89 23.56 -22.44
C ARG A 30 -32.87 22.53 -21.93
N PRO A 31 -33.29 21.28 -21.67
CA PRO A 31 -33.47 20.73 -20.34
C PRO A 31 -32.18 20.13 -19.75
N LYS A 32 -31.91 20.46 -18.48
CA LYS A 32 -30.75 19.98 -17.69
C LYS A 32 -30.60 18.45 -17.67
N GLN A 33 -31.70 17.70 -17.88
CA GLN A 33 -31.73 16.23 -17.87
C GLN A 33 -30.90 15.55 -18.96
N ARG A 34 -30.80 16.13 -20.18
CA ARG A 34 -30.00 15.50 -21.26
C ARG A 34 -28.50 15.55 -20.91
N ARG A 35 -28.04 16.68 -20.36
CA ARG A 35 -26.64 16.83 -19.90
C ARG A 35 -26.26 15.90 -18.75
N MET A 36 -27.17 15.66 -17.80
CA MET A 36 -26.91 14.71 -16.71
C MET A 36 -26.85 13.27 -17.21
N ARG A 37 -27.73 12.90 -18.15
CA ARG A 37 -27.69 11.59 -18.82
C ARG A 37 -26.39 11.40 -19.60
N ASP A 38 -25.97 12.39 -20.37
CA ASP A 38 -24.73 12.31 -21.17
C ASP A 38 -23.48 12.23 -20.27
N MET A 39 -23.47 12.94 -19.13
CA MET A 39 -22.40 12.86 -18.13
C MET A 39 -22.37 11.49 -17.44
N ALA A 40 -23.53 10.93 -17.07
CA ALA A 40 -23.63 9.59 -16.50
C ALA A 40 -23.19 8.51 -17.49
N LEU A 41 -23.50 8.70 -18.78
CA LEU A 41 -23.09 7.78 -19.85
C LEU A 41 -21.58 7.85 -20.09
N SER A 42 -21.00 9.06 -20.10
CA SER A 42 -19.54 9.24 -20.14
C SER A 42 -18.85 8.64 -18.91
N MET A 43 -19.44 8.76 -17.73
CA MET A 43 -18.92 8.17 -16.50
C MET A 43 -19.00 6.65 -16.54
N ALA A 44 -20.11 6.09 -17.02
CA ALA A 44 -20.29 4.65 -17.16
C ALA A 44 -19.29 4.04 -18.16
N VAL A 45 -19.02 4.72 -19.28
CA VAL A 45 -18.00 4.28 -20.25
C VAL A 45 -16.60 4.24 -19.64
N LEU A 46 -16.31 5.07 -18.63
CA LEU A 46 -15.05 5.03 -17.88
C LEU A 46 -15.08 3.94 -16.78
N LEU A 47 -16.15 3.88 -16.00
CA LEU A 47 -16.25 3.01 -14.82
C LEU A 47 -16.47 1.54 -15.18
N VAL A 48 -17.17 1.23 -16.27
CA VAL A 48 -17.41 -0.15 -16.70
C VAL A 48 -16.09 -0.88 -17.01
N PRO A 49 -15.20 -0.39 -17.88
CA PRO A 49 -13.93 -1.06 -18.13
C PRO A 49 -13.03 -1.08 -16.89
N LEU A 50 -13.04 -0.03 -16.05
CA LEU A 50 -12.26 -0.01 -14.81
C LEU A 50 -12.79 -1.03 -13.80
N GLY A 51 -14.11 -1.15 -13.66
CA GLY A 51 -14.77 -2.12 -12.79
C GLY A 51 -14.57 -3.56 -13.27
N LEU A 52 -14.62 -3.79 -14.59
CA LEU A 52 -14.27 -5.10 -15.17
C LEU A 52 -12.80 -5.44 -14.96
N PHE A 53 -11.90 -4.45 -15.10
CA PHE A 53 -10.49 -4.62 -14.79
C PHE A 53 -10.29 -4.95 -13.31
N TYR A 54 -10.89 -4.20 -12.38
CA TYR A 54 -10.80 -4.49 -10.95
C TYR A 54 -11.38 -5.85 -10.58
N TRP A 55 -12.53 -6.21 -11.16
CA TRP A 55 -13.17 -7.50 -10.90
C TRP A 55 -12.32 -8.66 -11.43
N GLY A 56 -11.84 -8.55 -12.67
CA GLY A 56 -10.93 -9.55 -13.26
C GLY A 56 -9.58 -9.62 -12.54
N TRP A 57 -9.03 -8.46 -12.16
CA TRP A 57 -7.81 -8.38 -11.37
C TRP A 57 -8.00 -9.00 -9.99
N SER A 58 -9.12 -8.74 -9.30
CA SER A 58 -9.41 -9.34 -7.99
C SER A 58 -9.52 -10.86 -8.08
N TRP A 59 -10.16 -11.39 -9.13
CA TRP A 59 -10.31 -12.83 -9.33
C TRP A 59 -8.99 -13.53 -9.68
N ILE A 60 -8.08 -12.83 -10.37
CA ILE A 60 -6.72 -13.35 -10.67
C ILE A 60 -5.77 -13.13 -9.48
N ALA A 61 -5.93 -12.05 -8.73
CA ALA A 61 -5.07 -11.68 -7.62
C ALA A 61 -5.36 -12.48 -6.34
N ASP A 62 -6.56 -13.04 -6.21
CA ASP A 62 -6.90 -14.07 -5.22
C ASP A 62 -6.00 -15.30 -5.37
N ASP A 63 -5.63 -15.62 -6.62
CA ASP A 63 -4.70 -16.69 -6.98
C ASP A 63 -3.25 -16.18 -7.08
N ARG A 64 -2.92 -15.03 -6.45
CA ARG A 64 -1.52 -14.67 -6.22
C ARG A 64 -0.96 -15.73 -5.28
N GLN A 65 -0.40 -16.75 -5.91
CA GLN A 65 0.45 -17.75 -5.33
C GLN A 65 1.64 -17.01 -4.73
N VAL A 66 1.46 -16.54 -3.50
CA VAL A 66 2.53 -16.06 -2.66
C VAL A 66 3.58 -17.16 -2.74
N SER A 67 4.77 -16.82 -3.24
CA SER A 67 5.85 -17.78 -3.38
C SER A 67 6.27 -18.17 -1.97
N VAL A 68 5.64 -19.20 -1.43
CA VAL A 68 5.95 -19.72 -0.10
C VAL A 68 7.42 -20.12 -0.12
N VAL A 69 8.22 -19.46 0.69
CA VAL A 69 9.65 -19.73 0.79
C VAL A 69 9.85 -20.85 1.79
N ASP A 70 10.68 -21.82 1.44
CA ASP A 70 11.15 -22.82 2.40
C ASP A 70 12.12 -22.14 3.38
N THR A 71 11.69 -22.04 4.64
CA THR A 71 12.48 -21.39 5.71
C THR A 71 13.37 -22.39 6.46
N ALA A 72 13.26 -23.69 6.16
CA ALA A 72 13.89 -24.76 6.94
C ALA A 72 15.43 -24.71 6.88
N GLU A 73 16.01 -24.32 5.74
CA GLU A 73 17.47 -24.26 5.57
C GLU A 73 18.09 -23.17 6.46
N ASN A 74 17.58 -21.95 6.39
CA ASN A 74 18.05 -20.84 7.21
C ASN A 74 17.81 -21.10 8.70
N ARG A 75 16.68 -21.70 9.04
CA ARG A 75 16.38 -22.07 10.43
C ARG A 75 17.35 -23.10 10.99
N THR A 76 17.58 -24.19 10.24
CA THR A 76 18.52 -25.24 10.64
C THR A 76 19.92 -24.67 10.81
N THR A 77 20.30 -23.76 9.92
CA THR A 77 21.59 -23.06 10.00
C THR A 77 21.66 -22.16 11.23
N ALA A 78 20.63 -21.36 11.52
CA ALA A 78 20.57 -20.51 12.71
C ALA A 78 20.69 -21.32 14.02
N VAL A 79 19.99 -22.45 14.12
CA VAL A 79 20.11 -23.37 15.27
C VAL A 79 21.52 -23.92 15.39
N SER A 80 22.16 -24.29 14.27
CA SER A 80 23.55 -24.77 14.27
C SER A 80 24.56 -23.71 14.72
N LEU A 81 24.23 -22.43 14.54
CA LEU A 81 25.02 -21.28 14.99
C LEU A 81 24.73 -20.89 16.46
N GLY A 82 23.83 -21.62 17.13
CA GLY A 82 23.51 -21.43 18.55
C GLY A 82 22.31 -20.53 18.83
N LEU A 83 21.55 -20.13 17.82
CA LEU A 83 20.30 -19.39 18.02
C LEU A 83 19.18 -20.35 18.44
N ALA A 84 18.49 -20.04 19.54
CA ALA A 84 17.32 -20.80 19.99
C ALA A 84 16.07 -20.37 19.20
N VAL A 85 15.96 -20.85 17.97
CA VAL A 85 14.90 -20.44 17.04
C VAL A 85 13.52 -20.94 17.49
N VAL A 86 12.54 -20.04 17.52
CA VAL A 86 11.12 -20.26 17.74
C VAL A 86 10.40 -20.27 16.39
N GLU A 87 9.85 -21.43 16.00
CA GLU A 87 8.96 -21.53 14.84
C GLU A 87 7.52 -21.25 15.27
N PRO A 88 6.89 -20.16 14.82
CA PRO A 88 5.54 -19.84 15.27
C PRO A 88 4.53 -20.89 14.78
N ASP A 89 3.65 -21.35 15.67
CA ASP A 89 2.54 -22.26 15.36
C ASP A 89 1.37 -21.45 14.78
N LEU A 90 1.41 -21.23 13.47
CA LEU A 90 0.42 -20.44 12.73
C LEU A 90 -0.50 -21.32 11.91
N SER A 91 -1.70 -20.81 11.60
CA SER A 91 -2.63 -21.50 10.71
C SER A 91 -2.06 -21.64 9.29
N GLU A 92 -2.62 -22.55 8.50
CA GLU A 92 -2.16 -22.80 7.13
C GLU A 92 -2.35 -21.60 6.18
N ASP A 93 -3.16 -20.62 6.57
CA ASP A 93 -3.42 -19.40 5.80
C ASP A 93 -2.26 -18.41 5.87
N TRP A 94 -1.46 -18.45 6.94
CA TRP A 94 -0.22 -17.68 7.05
C TRP A 94 0.83 -18.18 6.06
N LYS A 95 1.45 -17.25 5.32
CA LYS A 95 2.44 -17.60 4.28
C LYS A 95 3.79 -16.98 4.58
N ALA A 96 4.81 -17.81 4.78
CA ALA A 96 6.20 -17.35 4.84
C ALA A 96 6.65 -16.88 3.45
N ILE A 97 7.04 -15.61 3.33
CA ILE A 97 7.35 -14.97 2.04
C ILE A 97 8.82 -14.65 1.84
N SER A 98 9.58 -14.63 2.93
CA SER A 98 11.01 -14.41 2.89
C SER A 98 11.68 -15.04 4.10
N THR A 99 12.93 -15.42 3.93
CA THR A 99 13.81 -15.76 5.04
C THR A 99 15.21 -15.23 4.73
N ASP A 100 15.85 -14.65 5.74
CA ASP A 100 17.20 -14.13 5.66
C ASP A 100 17.95 -14.45 6.96
N LEU A 101 19.19 -14.92 6.83
CA LEU A 101 20.06 -15.23 7.95
C LEU A 101 21.32 -14.38 7.85
N ALA A 102 21.49 -13.48 8.80
CA ALA A 102 22.66 -12.63 8.92
C ALA A 102 23.55 -13.08 10.08
N VAL A 103 24.86 -13.06 9.87
CA VAL A 103 25.87 -13.37 10.89
C VAL A 103 26.90 -12.24 10.92
N GLU A 104 27.00 -11.55 12.04
CA GLU A 104 27.92 -10.44 12.28
C GLU A 104 28.75 -10.69 13.54
N GLY A 105 29.96 -11.20 13.34
CA GLY A 105 30.81 -11.61 14.47
C GLY A 105 30.20 -12.79 15.23
N GLU A 106 29.80 -12.57 16.48
CA GLU A 106 29.11 -13.55 17.33
C GLU A 106 27.58 -13.38 17.31
N SER A 107 27.08 -12.32 16.67
CA SER A 107 25.66 -12.06 16.53
C SER A 107 25.08 -12.79 15.33
N VAL A 108 23.95 -13.46 15.54
CA VAL A 108 23.18 -14.19 14.55
C VAL A 108 21.77 -13.61 14.57
N THR A 109 21.27 -13.25 13.40
CA THR A 109 19.92 -12.69 13.23
C THR A 109 19.20 -13.47 12.14
N LEU A 110 18.10 -14.13 12.50
CA LEU A 110 17.19 -14.77 11.55
C LEU A 110 15.98 -13.85 11.35
N ARG A 111 15.67 -13.53 10.10
CA ARG A 111 14.48 -12.77 9.70
C ARG A 111 13.59 -13.66 8.87
N THR A 112 12.30 -13.70 9.22
CA THR A 112 11.29 -14.41 8.45
C THR A 112 10.10 -13.49 8.22
N GLY A 113 9.82 -13.17 6.96
CA GLY A 113 8.64 -12.39 6.59
C GLY A 113 7.43 -13.28 6.37
N TRP A 114 6.25 -12.79 6.73
CA TRP A 114 4.97 -13.47 6.65
C TRP A 114 3.91 -12.58 6.00
N TYR A 115 2.95 -13.19 5.31
CA TYR A 115 1.65 -12.59 5.08
C TYR A 115 0.62 -13.21 6.01
N SER A 116 -0.20 -12.37 6.64
CA SER A 116 -1.39 -12.79 7.37
C SER A 116 -2.48 -13.29 6.42
N PRO A 117 -3.55 -13.93 6.94
CA PRO A 117 -4.71 -14.33 6.14
C PRO A 117 -5.40 -13.15 5.44
N ASP A 118 -5.32 -11.95 6.02
CA ASP A 118 -5.86 -10.71 5.45
C ASP A 118 -4.93 -10.08 4.40
N GLY A 119 -3.70 -10.60 4.28
CA GLY A 119 -2.72 -10.23 3.27
C GLY A 119 -1.74 -9.15 3.72
N ASP A 120 -1.70 -8.83 5.00
CA ASP A 120 -0.82 -7.83 5.58
C ASP A 120 0.58 -8.38 5.85
N GLY A 121 1.59 -7.53 5.69
CA GLY A 121 2.99 -7.89 5.80
C GLY A 121 3.50 -7.81 7.24
N LEU A 122 3.96 -8.94 7.77
CA LEU A 122 4.59 -9.03 9.08
C LEU A 122 5.99 -9.63 8.98
N GLN A 123 6.83 -9.40 9.98
CA GLN A 123 8.15 -10.00 10.08
C GLN A 123 8.43 -10.46 11.51
N LEU A 124 8.93 -11.68 11.62
CA LEU A 124 9.53 -12.25 12.82
C LEU A 124 11.06 -12.14 12.69
N VAL A 125 11.70 -11.49 13.65
CA VAL A 125 13.15 -11.42 13.76
C VAL A 125 13.60 -12.03 15.08
N GLU A 126 14.60 -12.89 15.01
CA GLU A 126 15.17 -13.55 16.18
C GLU A 126 16.68 -13.30 16.20
N THR A 127 17.19 -12.78 17.31
CA THR A 127 18.61 -12.42 17.40
C THR A 127 19.19 -12.62 18.80
N ASN A 128 20.46 -12.99 18.87
CA ASN A 128 21.28 -12.94 20.08
C ASN A 128 22.14 -11.65 20.14
N GLY A 129 22.02 -10.77 19.14
CA GLY A 129 22.74 -9.51 19.04
C GLY A 129 21.97 -8.33 19.65
N PRO A 130 22.52 -7.10 19.53
CA PRO A 130 21.86 -5.89 20.03
C PRO A 130 20.61 -5.55 19.21
N LEU A 131 19.56 -5.07 19.89
CA LEU A 131 18.28 -4.68 19.27
C LEU A 131 18.43 -3.59 18.19
N THR A 132 19.41 -2.70 18.35
CA THR A 132 19.74 -1.66 17.33
C THR A 132 20.29 -2.23 16.03
N GLY A 133 20.74 -3.50 16.02
CA GLY A 133 21.11 -4.22 14.80
C GLY A 133 19.89 -4.80 14.06
N VAL A 134 18.73 -4.89 14.72
CA VAL A 134 17.47 -5.27 14.09
C VAL A 134 16.82 -4.04 13.43
N ASP A 135 16.63 -2.98 14.20
CA ASP A 135 16.12 -1.70 13.72
C ASP A 135 16.65 -0.55 14.60
N PRO A 136 17.18 0.54 14.01
CA PRO A 136 17.75 1.65 14.77
C PRO A 136 16.73 2.48 15.56
N GLY A 137 15.44 2.36 15.26
CA GLY A 137 14.32 2.97 15.97
C GLY A 137 13.94 2.26 17.27
N LEU A 138 14.35 1.00 17.45
CA LEU A 138 14.13 0.21 18.67
C LEU A 138 15.03 0.68 19.81
N THR A 139 14.68 1.84 20.36
CA THR A 139 15.46 2.53 21.39
C THR A 139 14.59 2.93 22.59
N GLY A 140 15.22 3.02 23.76
CA GLY A 140 14.52 3.35 24.99
C GLY A 140 13.67 2.20 25.53
N THR A 141 12.73 2.54 26.42
CA THR A 141 11.81 1.59 27.04
C THR A 141 10.51 1.57 26.25
N GLY A 142 10.18 0.43 25.64
CA GLY A 142 8.91 0.24 24.94
C GLY A 142 7.71 0.26 25.89
N THR A 143 6.51 0.37 25.32
CA THR A 143 5.25 0.33 26.08
C THR A 143 4.87 -1.12 26.34
N PRO A 144 4.60 -1.53 27.59
CA PRO A 144 4.25 -2.92 27.87
C PRO A 144 2.88 -3.26 27.24
N VAL A 145 2.85 -4.36 26.49
CA VAL A 145 1.65 -4.95 25.88
C VAL A 145 1.62 -6.44 26.23
N GLU A 146 0.47 -6.94 26.66
CA GLU A 146 0.29 -8.35 27.00
C GLU A 146 -0.35 -9.08 25.81
N ALA A 147 0.32 -10.11 25.29
CA ALA A 147 -0.22 -10.97 24.26
C ALA A 147 0.23 -12.42 24.48
N ALA A 148 -0.71 -13.37 24.39
CA ALA A 148 -0.47 -14.80 24.56
C ALA A 148 0.29 -15.18 25.86
N GLY A 149 0.11 -14.40 26.94
CA GLY A 149 0.77 -14.64 28.23
C GLY A 149 2.22 -14.17 28.30
N ILE A 150 2.70 -13.45 27.27
CA ILE A 150 4.00 -12.82 27.21
C ILE A 150 3.81 -11.30 27.32
N THR A 151 4.61 -10.66 28.17
CA THR A 151 4.74 -9.20 28.20
C THR A 151 5.73 -8.76 27.12
N TRP A 152 5.20 -8.13 26.08
CA TRP A 152 5.98 -7.51 25.00
C TRP A 152 6.25 -6.04 25.32
N ALA A 153 7.39 -5.53 24.85
CA ALA A 153 7.66 -4.10 24.77
C ALA A 153 7.32 -3.62 23.36
N SER A 154 6.29 -2.79 23.22
CA SER A 154 5.89 -2.21 21.94
C SER A 154 6.59 -0.88 21.64
N TYR A 155 6.90 -0.69 20.36
CA TYR A 155 7.61 0.46 19.82
C TYR A 155 6.89 0.93 18.56
N ALA A 156 6.52 2.21 18.53
CA ALA A 156 6.08 2.85 17.30
C ALA A 156 7.33 3.19 16.45
N LEU A 157 7.36 2.70 15.22
CA LEU A 157 8.39 2.94 14.21
C LEU A 157 7.82 3.81 13.08
N ASP A 158 8.70 4.41 12.28
CA ASP A 158 8.25 5.11 11.06
C ASP A 158 7.61 4.16 10.04
N SER A 159 7.93 2.86 10.12
CA SER A 159 7.45 1.79 9.25
C SER A 159 6.23 1.03 9.79
N GLY A 160 5.70 1.38 10.97
CA GLY A 160 4.59 0.66 11.62
C GLY A 160 4.89 0.39 13.09
N GLU A 161 4.52 -0.78 13.60
CA GLU A 161 4.72 -1.15 15.01
C GLU A 161 5.65 -2.35 15.16
N ALA A 162 6.41 -2.37 16.26
CA ALA A 162 7.28 -3.48 16.63
C ALA A 162 7.08 -3.91 18.07
N TRP A 163 6.99 -5.22 18.31
CA TRP A 163 6.88 -5.83 19.63
C TRP A 163 8.12 -6.65 19.93
N VAL A 164 8.73 -6.43 21.10
CA VAL A 164 9.99 -7.06 21.50
C VAL A 164 9.81 -7.84 22.79
N ALA A 165 10.29 -9.08 22.82
CA ALA A 165 10.37 -9.89 24.04
C ALA A 165 11.65 -10.73 24.06
N GLU A 166 12.14 -11.07 25.25
CA GLU A 166 13.19 -12.08 25.42
C GLU A 166 12.54 -13.43 25.72
N LEU A 167 12.73 -14.39 24.83
CA LEU A 167 12.18 -15.74 24.94
C LEU A 167 13.32 -16.76 24.82
N ASN A 168 13.40 -17.75 25.71
CA ASN A 168 14.41 -18.82 25.63
C ASN A 168 15.88 -18.35 25.46
N GLY A 169 16.21 -17.13 25.93
CA GLY A 169 17.55 -16.54 25.80
C GLY A 169 17.85 -15.90 24.44
N VAL A 170 16.85 -15.74 23.57
CA VAL A 170 16.91 -15.00 22.30
C VAL A 170 15.99 -13.78 22.37
N THR A 171 16.39 -12.68 21.72
CA THR A 171 15.52 -11.52 21.52
C THR A 171 14.62 -11.78 20.32
N VAL A 172 13.31 -11.78 20.53
CA VAL A 172 12.29 -11.91 19.49
C VAL A 172 11.68 -10.55 19.23
N VAL A 173 11.65 -10.15 17.96
CA VAL A 173 11.06 -8.89 17.47
C VAL A 173 10.02 -9.24 16.42
N LEU A 174 8.79 -8.84 16.67
CA LEU A 174 7.71 -8.87 15.69
C LEU A 174 7.55 -7.47 15.12
N THR A 175 7.46 -7.32 13.81
CA THR A 175 7.17 -6.03 13.19
C THR A 175 6.03 -6.16 12.21
N ALA A 176 5.18 -5.15 12.15
CA ALA A 176 4.11 -5.05 11.17
C ALA A 176 4.13 -3.68 10.50
N GLU A 177 3.70 -3.63 9.24
CA GLU A 177 3.35 -2.38 8.57
C GLU A 177 2.06 -1.80 9.19
N PRO A 178 1.73 -0.51 9.00
CA PRO A 178 0.57 0.11 9.66
C PRO A 178 -0.76 -0.60 9.39
N ASP A 179 -0.90 -1.24 8.22
CA ASP A 179 -2.11 -1.97 7.86
C ASP A 179 -2.21 -3.35 8.56
N GLY A 180 -1.08 -3.91 9.02
CA GLY A 180 -0.99 -5.22 9.69
C GLY A 180 -0.79 -5.19 11.19
N GLU A 181 -0.93 -4.03 11.85
CA GLU A 181 -0.74 -3.90 13.31
C GLU A 181 -1.72 -4.77 14.11
N ASP A 182 -2.96 -4.95 13.60
CA ASP A 182 -3.98 -5.79 14.23
C ASP A 182 -3.59 -7.29 14.24
N ASP A 183 -2.75 -7.73 13.31
CA ASP A 183 -2.30 -9.12 13.17
C ASP A 183 -1.10 -9.48 14.07
N LEU A 184 -0.45 -8.49 14.71
CA LEU A 184 0.68 -8.72 15.62
C LEU A 184 0.32 -9.64 16.79
N ALA A 185 -0.92 -9.54 17.29
CA ALA A 185 -1.40 -10.36 18.38
C ALA A 185 -1.48 -11.85 18.00
N GLU A 186 -1.92 -12.16 16.77
CA GLU A 186 -2.01 -13.53 16.27
C GLU A 186 -0.60 -14.11 16.00
N LEU A 187 0.30 -13.32 15.41
CA LEU A 187 1.69 -13.73 15.26
C LEU A 187 2.36 -14.00 16.62
N ALA A 188 2.11 -13.15 17.61
CA ALA A 188 2.60 -13.33 18.98
C ALA A 188 2.05 -14.60 19.63
N GLU A 189 0.79 -14.96 19.36
CA GLU A 189 0.20 -16.22 19.82
C GLU A 189 0.90 -17.44 19.23
N GLY A 190 1.15 -17.43 17.92
CA GLY A 190 1.91 -18.49 17.26
C GLY A 190 3.32 -18.64 17.83
N VAL A 191 4.01 -17.54 18.09
CA VAL A 191 5.34 -17.55 18.74
C VAL A 191 5.26 -18.11 20.16
N ALA A 192 4.27 -17.68 20.96
CA ALA A 192 4.10 -18.13 22.34
C ALA A 192 3.79 -19.63 22.45
N ALA A 193 3.02 -20.17 21.50
CA ALA A 193 2.70 -21.59 21.45
C ALA A 193 3.93 -22.48 21.19
N ALA A 194 4.97 -21.93 20.58
CA ALA A 194 6.19 -22.63 20.20
C ALA A 194 7.39 -22.39 21.13
N ALA A 195 7.28 -21.42 22.05
CA ALA A 195 8.32 -21.05 23.02
C ALA A 195 8.32 -21.95 24.27
#